data_AF-A0AAJ2U9R9-F1
#
_entry.id   AF-A0AAJ2U9R9-F1
#
_cell.length_a   1.000
_cell.length_b   1.000
_cell.length_c   1.000
_cell.angle_alpha   90.00
_cell.angle_beta   90.00
_cell.angle_gamma   90.00
#
_symmetry.space_group_name_H-M   'P 1'
#
loop_
_entity.id
_entity.type
_entity.pdbx_description
1 polymer ?
#
loop_
_entity_poly.entity_id
_entity_poly.type
_entity_poly.pdbx_seq_one_letter_code
_entity_poly.pdbx_strand_id
1 'polypeptide(L)'
;MEIYKAINAYDPHYRYELSMTAAPPDGSEVNRPGIVALAAYGSPDGWLLISIFARSLAALEERPITGEFRVKVDEGSDLDTEYRRYHEFGTPVSLPKGSVNFRLSLPGGLGTLDSDDDNVELSITPSEVPHDDDAETELVIAVLSPDQTTLAELEVRLVERTRGAAGGTRTVWEDPSESVRLEILAKDHPDLTVNMRISSDPAGRRPADIVDSLEFIANLHDPNTLGVSTAYGPREFSAVSTSAYGRERDINSVRLARIARALMTIQEHTKARILFPSSYTWDQAREMLEVAKLLSGEAIPFTWPEIRVDLEPDQEFPFQVGDEAMFRVVNALEISLDSGRLEVGQRMAILQGRIAELTATQLVALPTDKDRAQMLRFDGDEKPRRVRALEVPGPRPDVGTVDPLP
;
A
#
# COMPACT_ATOMS: atom_id res chain seq x y z
N MET A 1 -32.25 13.32 -38.90
CA MET A 1 -33.23 12.96 -37.85
C MET A 1 -34.14 11.80 -38.26
N GLU A 2 -34.54 11.69 -39.53
CA GLU A 2 -35.33 10.56 -40.08
C GLU A 2 -34.63 9.20 -39.95
N ILE A 3 -33.33 9.10 -40.27
CA ILE A 3 -32.56 7.83 -40.23
C ILE A 3 -32.46 7.25 -38.82
N TYR A 4 -32.22 8.09 -37.81
CA TYR A 4 -32.16 7.67 -36.40
C TYR A 4 -33.48 7.08 -35.91
N LYS A 5 -34.61 7.68 -36.31
CA LYS A 5 -35.94 7.16 -35.98
C LYS A 5 -36.23 5.87 -36.74
N ALA A 6 -35.86 5.80 -38.02
CA ALA A 6 -36.07 4.62 -38.84
C ALA A 6 -35.31 3.40 -38.31
N ILE A 7 -34.00 3.51 -38.07
CA ILE A 7 -33.19 2.35 -37.62
C ILE A 7 -33.69 1.79 -36.27
N ASN A 8 -34.11 2.67 -35.36
CA ASN A 8 -34.65 2.30 -34.07
C ASN A 8 -36.14 1.87 -34.11
N ALA A 9 -36.86 2.13 -35.19
CA ALA A 9 -38.23 1.63 -35.35
C ALA A 9 -38.27 0.21 -35.93
N TYR A 10 -37.30 -0.15 -36.79
CA TYR A 10 -37.30 -1.41 -37.54
C TYR A 10 -36.56 -2.56 -36.84
N ASP A 11 -35.62 -2.29 -35.93
CA ASP A 11 -34.93 -3.35 -35.20
C ASP A 11 -35.61 -3.61 -33.83
N PRO A 12 -36.27 -4.77 -33.65
CA PRO A 12 -36.95 -5.10 -32.41
C PRO A 12 -35.98 -5.58 -31.31
N HIS A 13 -34.75 -5.95 -31.66
CA HIS A 13 -33.77 -6.56 -30.76
C HIS A 13 -32.77 -5.52 -30.25
N TYR A 14 -32.38 -4.57 -31.11
CA TYR A 14 -31.32 -3.61 -30.81
C TYR A 14 -31.77 -2.16 -30.91
N ARG A 15 -31.08 -1.29 -30.16
CA ARG A 15 -31.20 0.17 -30.21
C ARG A 15 -29.84 0.76 -30.55
N TYR A 16 -29.84 1.80 -31.38
CA TYR A 16 -28.65 2.45 -31.90
C TYR A 16 -28.60 3.90 -31.44
N GLU A 17 -27.46 4.32 -30.90
CA GLU A 17 -27.14 5.71 -30.61
C GLU A 17 -25.93 6.15 -31.44
N LEU A 18 -25.97 7.38 -31.97
CA LEU A 18 -24.90 7.91 -32.79
C LEU A 18 -24.27 9.12 -32.10
N SER A 19 -22.94 9.14 -32.02
CA SER A 19 -22.15 10.26 -31.54
C SER A 19 -21.00 10.56 -32.51
N MET A 20 -20.44 11.77 -32.43
CA MET A 20 -19.29 12.17 -33.23
C MET A 20 -18.20 12.75 -32.33
N THR A 21 -16.95 12.37 -32.58
CA THR A 21 -15.79 12.83 -31.82
C THR A 21 -14.71 13.35 -32.78
N ALA A 22 -13.85 14.25 -32.29
CA ALA A 22 -12.72 14.76 -33.05
C ALA A 22 -11.53 13.79 -33.11
N ALA A 23 -11.47 12.84 -32.18
CA ALA A 23 -10.41 11.85 -32.04
C ALA A 23 -11.01 10.42 -32.09
N PRO A 24 -10.21 9.40 -32.46
CA PRO A 24 -10.66 8.02 -32.39
C PRO A 24 -11.12 7.66 -30.97
N PRO A 25 -12.12 6.77 -30.80
CA PRO A 25 -12.48 6.28 -29.49
C PRO A 25 -11.29 5.58 -28.84
N ASP A 26 -11.07 5.87 -27.56
CA ASP A 26 -10.04 5.26 -26.72
C ASP A 26 -10.50 3.96 -26.04
N GLY A 27 -11.71 3.49 -26.38
CA GLY A 27 -12.34 2.29 -25.81
C GLY A 27 -13.11 2.54 -24.50
N SER A 28 -12.97 3.70 -23.87
CA SER A 28 -13.67 4.02 -22.60
C SER A 28 -15.20 4.07 -22.74
N GLU A 29 -15.71 4.33 -23.95
CA GLU A 29 -17.14 4.41 -24.24
C GLU A 29 -17.86 3.06 -24.23
N VAL A 30 -17.13 1.93 -24.29
CA VAL A 30 -17.72 0.57 -24.37
C VAL A 30 -18.29 0.12 -23.02
N ASN A 31 -17.84 0.68 -21.89
CA ASN A 31 -18.28 0.29 -20.53
C ASN A 31 -19.61 0.93 -20.09
N ARG A 32 -20.43 1.47 -21.01
CA ARG A 32 -21.77 1.95 -20.63
C ARG A 32 -22.73 0.77 -20.45
N PRO A 33 -23.53 0.73 -19.37
CA PRO A 33 -24.49 -0.35 -19.14
C PRO A 33 -25.41 -0.60 -20.34
N GLY A 34 -25.47 -1.86 -20.78
CA GLY A 34 -26.36 -2.31 -21.86
C GLY A 34 -25.81 -2.15 -23.28
N ILE A 35 -24.61 -1.58 -23.47
CA ILE A 35 -23.92 -1.64 -24.77
C ILE A 35 -23.44 -3.08 -25.01
N VAL A 36 -23.67 -3.57 -26.22
CA VAL A 36 -23.26 -4.91 -26.67
C VAL A 36 -22.23 -4.85 -27.81
N ALA A 37 -22.14 -3.72 -28.49
CA ALA A 37 -21.11 -3.44 -29.49
C ALA A 37 -21.00 -1.92 -29.72
N LEU A 38 -19.80 -1.46 -30.06
CA LEU A 38 -19.53 -0.10 -30.50
C LEU A 38 -18.78 -0.19 -31.83
N ALA A 39 -19.38 0.37 -32.89
CA ALA A 39 -18.71 0.49 -34.17
C ALA A 39 -18.25 1.95 -34.38
N ALA A 40 -17.00 2.14 -34.77
CA ALA A 40 -16.43 3.45 -35.01
C ALA A 40 -15.87 3.54 -36.43
N TYR A 41 -16.25 4.59 -37.14
CA TYR A 41 -15.80 4.87 -38.51
C TYR A 41 -15.26 6.28 -38.53
N GLY A 42 -14.01 6.46 -38.96
CA GLY A 42 -13.44 7.80 -38.94
C GLY A 42 -12.28 8.01 -39.89
N SER A 43 -11.90 9.27 -39.94
CA SER A 43 -10.77 9.81 -40.67
C SER A 43 -10.01 10.74 -39.73
N PRO A 44 -8.86 11.30 -40.13
CA PRO A 44 -8.14 12.27 -39.32
C PRO A 44 -8.99 13.48 -38.87
N ASP A 45 -10.06 13.80 -39.60
CA ASP A 45 -10.91 14.98 -39.35
C ASP A 45 -12.11 14.71 -38.42
N GLY A 46 -12.32 13.46 -38.01
CA GLY A 46 -13.39 13.09 -37.09
C GLY A 46 -13.86 11.66 -37.23
N TRP A 47 -14.59 11.21 -36.20
CA TRP A 47 -15.06 9.85 -36.03
C TRP A 47 -16.56 9.83 -35.75
N LEU A 48 -17.27 8.91 -36.41
CA LEU A 48 -18.64 8.54 -36.13
C LEU A 48 -18.65 7.28 -35.29
N LEU A 49 -19.35 7.33 -34.15
CA LEU A 49 -19.51 6.20 -33.25
C LEU A 49 -20.97 5.76 -33.27
N ILE A 50 -21.18 4.45 -33.32
CA ILE A 50 -22.49 3.81 -33.33
C ILE A 50 -22.52 2.84 -32.15
N SER A 51 -23.16 3.27 -31.05
CA SER A 51 -23.37 2.44 -29.87
C SER A 51 -24.60 1.56 -30.07
N ILE A 52 -24.42 0.25 -29.93
CA ILE A 52 -25.46 -0.76 -30.12
C ILE A 52 -25.84 -1.31 -28.74
N PHE A 53 -27.12 -1.19 -28.39
CA PHE A 53 -27.68 -1.66 -27.13
C PHE A 53 -28.64 -2.81 -27.38
N ALA A 54 -28.54 -3.89 -26.61
CA ALA A 54 -29.61 -4.88 -26.56
C ALA A 54 -30.82 -4.27 -25.84
N ARG A 55 -32.02 -4.42 -26.42
CA ARG A 55 -33.26 -3.93 -25.78
C ARG A 55 -33.72 -4.82 -24.63
N SER A 56 -33.29 -6.07 -24.61
CA SER A 56 -33.58 -7.07 -23.60
C SER A 56 -32.50 -8.16 -23.61
N LEU A 57 -32.41 -8.95 -22.54
CA LEU A 57 -31.54 -10.13 -22.51
C LEU A 57 -31.93 -11.16 -23.57
N ALA A 58 -33.24 -11.31 -23.86
CA ALA A 58 -33.73 -12.20 -24.92
C ALA A 58 -33.16 -11.85 -26.30
N ALA A 59 -32.83 -10.57 -26.57
CA ALA A 59 -32.17 -10.19 -27.83
C ALA A 59 -30.80 -10.85 -28.00
N LEU A 60 -30.07 -11.11 -26.91
CA LEU A 60 -28.77 -11.77 -26.93
C LEU A 60 -28.88 -13.26 -27.25
N GLU A 61 -30.03 -13.87 -26.95
CA GLU A 61 -30.31 -15.28 -27.24
C GLU A 61 -30.92 -15.47 -28.63
N GLU A 62 -31.89 -14.63 -29.00
CA GLU A 62 -32.64 -14.75 -30.24
C GLU A 62 -31.85 -14.28 -31.48
N ARG A 63 -30.99 -13.27 -31.32
CA ARG A 63 -30.22 -12.69 -32.43
C ARG A 63 -28.80 -12.28 -32.01
N PRO A 64 -27.97 -13.20 -31.47
CA PRO A 64 -26.65 -12.86 -30.98
C PRO A 64 -25.78 -12.18 -32.04
N ILE A 65 -24.93 -11.24 -31.60
CA ILE A 65 -23.85 -10.71 -32.43
C ILE A 65 -22.76 -11.78 -32.49
N THR A 66 -22.55 -12.35 -33.68
CA THR A 66 -21.57 -13.42 -33.89
C THR A 66 -20.44 -12.97 -34.80
N GLY A 67 -19.26 -13.52 -34.54
CA GLY A 67 -18.08 -13.32 -35.37
C GLY A 67 -17.19 -14.55 -35.40
N GLU A 68 -16.39 -14.65 -36.46
CA GLU A 68 -15.33 -15.64 -36.62
C GLU A 68 -13.99 -14.93 -36.59
N PHE A 69 -13.03 -15.49 -35.87
CA PHE A 69 -11.66 -15.01 -35.81
C PHE A 69 -10.73 -16.15 -36.22
N ARG A 70 -9.80 -15.86 -37.13
CA ARG A 70 -8.72 -16.78 -37.52
C ARG A 70 -7.42 -16.17 -37.07
N VAL A 71 -6.77 -16.81 -36.11
CA VAL A 71 -5.51 -16.37 -35.55
C VAL A 71 -4.38 -17.15 -36.20
N LYS A 72 -3.36 -16.43 -36.67
CA LYS A 72 -2.09 -16.97 -37.14
C LYS A 72 -1.08 -16.75 -36.02
N VAL A 73 -0.57 -17.84 -35.45
CA VAL A 73 0.45 -17.79 -34.40
C VAL A 73 1.56 -18.75 -34.75
N ASP A 74 2.80 -18.26 -34.71
CA ASP A 74 3.98 -19.08 -34.89
C ASP A 74 4.28 -19.86 -33.61
N GLU A 75 4.42 -21.18 -33.72
CA GLU A 75 4.66 -22.07 -32.58
C GLU A 75 5.96 -21.69 -31.85
N GLY A 76 5.88 -21.58 -30.52
CA GLY A 76 7.01 -21.21 -29.66
C GLY A 76 7.28 -19.69 -29.59
N SER A 77 6.48 -18.86 -30.24
CA SER A 77 6.53 -17.41 -30.06
C SER A 77 5.94 -16.95 -28.72
N ASP A 78 6.23 -15.72 -28.31
CA ASP A 78 5.59 -15.11 -27.14
C ASP A 78 4.06 -15.04 -27.31
N LEU A 79 3.61 -14.74 -28.54
CA LEU A 79 2.19 -14.72 -28.91
C LEU A 79 1.52 -16.08 -28.76
N ASP A 80 2.22 -17.18 -29.04
CA ASP A 80 1.74 -18.54 -28.81
C ASP A 80 1.51 -18.80 -27.31
N THR A 81 2.45 -18.37 -26.47
CA THR A 81 2.31 -18.48 -25.02
C THR A 81 1.12 -17.66 -24.50
N GLU A 82 0.98 -16.41 -24.95
CA GLU A 82 -0.15 -15.53 -24.58
C GLU A 82 -1.49 -16.10 -25.04
N TYR A 83 -1.57 -16.56 -26.30
CA TYR A 83 -2.80 -17.12 -26.86
C TYR A 83 -3.20 -18.43 -26.19
N ARG A 84 -2.24 -19.30 -25.84
CA ARG A 84 -2.52 -20.49 -25.03
C ARG A 84 -3.05 -20.12 -23.66
N ARG A 85 -2.45 -19.15 -22.96
CA ARG A 85 -2.94 -18.67 -21.66
C ARG A 85 -4.36 -18.08 -21.77
N TYR A 86 -4.67 -17.38 -22.86
CA TYR A 86 -6.02 -16.90 -23.14
C TYR A 86 -6.99 -18.07 -23.34
N HIS A 87 -6.65 -19.04 -24.18
CA HIS A 87 -7.51 -20.19 -24.43
C HIS A 87 -7.74 -21.03 -23.15
N GLU A 88 -6.71 -21.18 -22.31
CA GLU A 88 -6.79 -21.99 -21.10
C GLU A 88 -7.46 -21.28 -19.93
N PHE A 89 -7.14 -20.02 -19.67
CA PHE A 89 -7.54 -19.29 -18.46
C PHE A 89 -8.34 -18.01 -18.72
N GLY A 90 -8.48 -17.61 -19.98
CA GLY A 90 -9.16 -16.37 -20.38
C GLY A 90 -8.34 -15.11 -20.10
N THR A 91 -7.00 -15.22 -19.99
CA THR A 91 -6.14 -14.04 -19.81
C THR A 91 -6.32 -13.04 -20.95
N PRO A 92 -6.23 -11.72 -20.71
CA PRO A 92 -6.21 -10.75 -21.79
C PRO A 92 -5.15 -11.10 -22.85
N VAL A 93 -5.48 -10.91 -24.13
CA VAL A 93 -4.57 -11.14 -25.25
C VAL A 93 -4.70 -10.03 -26.27
N SER A 94 -3.57 -9.57 -26.81
CA SER A 94 -3.54 -8.60 -27.91
C SER A 94 -2.86 -9.22 -29.11
N LEU A 95 -3.61 -9.36 -30.19
CA LEU A 95 -3.18 -9.93 -31.46
C LEU A 95 -2.74 -8.79 -32.39
N PRO A 96 -1.43 -8.66 -32.68
CA PRO A 96 -0.90 -7.59 -33.50
C PRO A 96 -1.32 -7.69 -34.97
N LYS A 97 -1.06 -6.62 -35.72
CA LYS A 97 -1.29 -6.55 -37.16
C LYS A 97 -0.72 -7.75 -37.92
N GLY A 98 -1.55 -8.38 -38.73
CA GLY A 98 -1.20 -9.53 -39.57
C GLY A 98 -1.35 -10.89 -38.87
N SER A 99 -1.63 -10.90 -37.56
CA SER A 99 -1.82 -12.14 -36.79
C SER A 99 -3.29 -12.58 -36.70
N VAL A 100 -4.23 -11.77 -37.14
CA VAL A 100 -5.66 -12.06 -37.04
C VAL A 100 -6.42 -11.62 -38.28
N ASN A 101 -7.32 -12.48 -38.74
CA ASN A 101 -8.38 -12.12 -39.66
C ASN A 101 -9.71 -12.29 -38.94
N PHE A 102 -10.63 -11.35 -39.10
CA PHE A 102 -11.95 -11.44 -38.48
C PHE A 102 -13.07 -11.23 -39.47
N ARG A 103 -14.19 -11.86 -39.17
CA ARG A 103 -15.49 -11.61 -39.80
C ARG A 103 -16.51 -11.40 -38.69
N LEU A 104 -17.04 -10.19 -38.54
CA LEU A 104 -18.04 -9.85 -37.52
C LEU A 104 -19.31 -9.35 -38.21
N SER A 105 -20.46 -9.94 -37.85
CA SER A 105 -21.75 -9.51 -38.40
C SER A 105 -22.46 -8.59 -37.41
N LEU A 106 -22.55 -7.29 -37.74
CA LEU A 106 -23.20 -6.30 -36.89
C LEU A 106 -24.70 -6.14 -37.25
N PRO A 107 -25.57 -5.89 -36.25
CA PRO A 107 -26.99 -5.71 -36.48
C PRO A 107 -27.30 -4.35 -37.12
N GLY A 108 -28.56 -4.12 -37.51
CA GLY A 108 -29.01 -2.80 -37.98
C GLY A 108 -28.56 -2.40 -39.38
N GLY A 109 -28.04 -3.35 -40.17
CA GLY A 109 -27.55 -3.06 -41.53
C GLY A 109 -26.19 -2.39 -41.56
N LEU A 110 -25.43 -2.43 -40.45
CA LEU A 110 -24.05 -1.95 -40.37
C LEU A 110 -23.06 -2.81 -41.17
N GLY A 111 -23.53 -3.94 -41.71
CA GLY A 111 -22.80 -4.82 -42.59
C GLY A 111 -21.99 -5.87 -41.84
N THR A 112 -21.17 -6.58 -42.62
CA THR A 112 -20.16 -7.49 -42.10
C THR A 112 -18.84 -6.74 -42.12
N LEU A 113 -18.22 -6.59 -40.94
CA LEU A 113 -16.82 -6.20 -40.87
C LEU A 113 -16.00 -7.43 -41.21
N ASP A 114 -15.27 -7.38 -42.31
CA ASP A 114 -14.45 -8.48 -42.80
C ASP A 114 -13.04 -7.94 -43.07
N SER A 115 -12.03 -8.61 -42.55
CA SER A 115 -10.64 -8.24 -42.79
C SER A 115 -9.91 -9.31 -43.58
N ASP A 116 -9.80 -9.07 -44.89
CA ASP A 116 -8.80 -9.70 -45.74
C ASP A 116 -7.47 -8.90 -45.73
N ASP A 117 -7.37 -7.86 -44.90
CA ASP A 117 -6.22 -6.96 -44.78
C ASP A 117 -5.30 -7.34 -43.62
N ASP A 118 -3.98 -7.28 -43.84
CA ASP A 118 -2.95 -7.56 -42.83
C ASP A 118 -2.80 -6.44 -41.79
N ASN A 119 -3.55 -5.34 -41.91
CA ASN A 119 -3.44 -4.17 -41.03
C ASN A 119 -4.40 -4.20 -39.81
N VAL A 120 -4.89 -5.37 -39.43
CA VAL A 120 -5.87 -5.52 -38.33
C VAL A 120 -5.24 -5.98 -37.03
N GLU A 121 -5.64 -5.32 -35.94
CA GLU A 121 -5.28 -5.66 -34.57
C GLU A 121 -6.55 -6.05 -33.80
N LEU A 122 -6.45 -7.06 -32.93
CA LEU A 122 -7.55 -7.48 -32.05
C LEU A 122 -7.05 -7.53 -30.61
N SER A 123 -7.72 -6.84 -29.70
CA SER A 123 -7.50 -7.01 -28.27
C SER A 123 -8.72 -7.65 -27.63
N ILE A 124 -8.50 -8.67 -26.81
CA ILE A 124 -9.52 -9.34 -26.01
C ILE A 124 -9.18 -9.10 -24.55
N THR A 125 -10.07 -8.45 -23.82
CA THR A 125 -9.92 -8.15 -22.41
C THR A 125 -11.10 -8.68 -21.61
N PRO A 126 -10.92 -8.98 -20.31
CA PRO A 126 -12.03 -9.33 -19.43
C PRO A 126 -13.09 -8.22 -19.47
N SER A 127 -14.36 -8.61 -19.59
CA SER A 127 -15.46 -7.71 -19.23
C SER A 127 -15.45 -7.53 -17.72
N GLU A 128 -15.88 -6.35 -17.22
CA GLU A 128 -16.01 -6.11 -15.78
C GLU A 128 -16.73 -7.27 -15.11
N VAL A 129 -16.18 -7.75 -13.98
CA VAL A 129 -16.70 -8.91 -13.26
C VAL A 129 -18.11 -8.57 -12.78
N PRO A 130 -19.16 -9.30 -13.22
CA PRO A 130 -20.47 -9.20 -12.59
C PRO A 130 -20.28 -9.51 -11.11
N HIS A 131 -20.76 -8.63 -10.22
CA HIS A 131 -20.91 -8.98 -8.82
C HIS A 131 -21.91 -10.14 -8.76
N ASP A 132 -21.39 -11.35 -8.65
CA ASP A 132 -22.17 -12.48 -8.20
C ASP A 132 -22.20 -12.37 -6.67
N ASP A 133 -23.36 -12.09 -6.08
CA ASP A 133 -23.50 -11.78 -4.65
C ASP A 133 -22.96 -12.91 -3.74
N ASP A 134 -22.80 -14.12 -4.28
CA ASP A 134 -22.31 -15.31 -3.58
C ASP A 134 -20.81 -15.63 -3.83
N ALA A 135 -20.11 -14.90 -4.70
CA ALA A 135 -18.70 -15.16 -4.96
C ALA A 135 -17.80 -14.56 -3.87
N GLU A 136 -16.82 -15.33 -3.37
CA GLU A 136 -15.81 -14.80 -2.45
C GLU A 136 -15.01 -13.70 -3.15
N THR A 137 -15.24 -12.45 -2.73
CA THR A 137 -14.60 -11.25 -3.28
C THR A 137 -13.35 -10.85 -2.50
N GLU A 138 -13.08 -11.49 -1.37
CA GLU A 138 -12.00 -11.15 -0.44
C GLU A 138 -11.27 -12.43 -0.03
N LEU A 139 -9.94 -12.36 0.03
CA LEU A 139 -9.09 -13.38 0.59
C LEU A 139 -8.13 -12.76 1.60
N VAL A 140 -7.62 -13.59 2.50
CA VAL A 140 -6.48 -13.21 3.33
C VAL A 140 -5.28 -14.04 2.97
N ILE A 141 -4.20 -13.34 2.61
CA ILE A 141 -2.89 -13.93 2.41
C ILE A 141 -2.04 -13.65 3.64
N ALA A 142 -1.19 -14.60 4.01
CA ALA A 142 -0.31 -14.46 5.16
C ALA A 142 1.10 -14.89 4.82
N VAL A 143 2.08 -14.32 5.50
CA VAL A 143 3.42 -14.88 5.58
C VAL A 143 3.50 -15.70 6.85
N LEU A 144 3.82 -16.98 6.73
CA LEU A 144 3.95 -17.92 7.83
C LEU A 144 5.42 -18.24 8.06
N SER A 145 5.85 -18.26 9.31
CA SER A 145 7.17 -18.74 9.68
C SER A 145 7.31 -20.26 9.48
N PRO A 146 8.53 -20.85 9.57
CA PRO A 146 8.72 -22.29 9.49
C PRO A 146 7.93 -23.11 10.53
N ASP A 147 7.64 -22.52 11.69
CA ASP A 147 6.80 -23.08 12.75
C ASP A 147 5.29 -22.83 12.55
N GLN A 148 4.88 -22.33 11.38
CA GLN A 148 3.49 -22.02 11.01
C GLN A 148 2.86 -20.89 11.84
N THR A 149 3.67 -20.01 12.41
CA THR A 149 3.20 -18.78 13.07
C THR A 149 3.02 -17.68 12.04
N THR A 150 1.88 -16.99 12.07
CA THR A 150 1.64 -15.81 11.22
C THR A 150 2.60 -14.67 11.57
N LEU A 151 3.39 -14.24 10.59
CA LEU A 151 4.31 -13.09 10.71
C LEU A 151 3.70 -11.78 10.20
N ALA A 152 2.87 -11.87 9.15
CA ALA A 152 2.14 -10.75 8.57
C ALA A 152 0.92 -11.28 7.81
N GLU A 153 -0.15 -10.50 7.77
CA GLU A 153 -1.37 -10.78 6.98
C GLU A 153 -1.68 -9.59 6.08
N LEU A 154 -2.33 -9.88 4.95
CA LEU A 154 -2.83 -8.89 4.03
C LEU A 154 -4.18 -9.34 3.49
N GLU A 155 -5.17 -8.46 3.57
CA GLU A 155 -6.44 -8.66 2.89
C GLU A 155 -6.30 -8.25 1.43
N VAL A 156 -6.79 -9.09 0.53
CA VAL A 156 -6.78 -8.84 -0.92
C VAL A 156 -8.18 -9.04 -1.48
N ARG A 157 -8.55 -8.19 -2.43
CA ARG A 157 -9.85 -8.24 -3.09
C ARG A 157 -9.74 -8.75 -4.51
N LEU A 158 -10.75 -9.47 -4.98
CA LEU A 158 -10.87 -9.93 -6.36
C LEU A 158 -11.07 -8.72 -7.28
N VAL A 159 -10.14 -8.49 -8.20
CA VAL A 159 -10.23 -7.40 -9.19
C VAL A 159 -10.53 -7.91 -10.60
N GLU A 160 -10.12 -9.14 -10.92
CA GLU A 160 -10.42 -9.77 -12.21
C GLU A 160 -10.71 -11.25 -12.04
N ARG A 161 -11.69 -11.74 -12.78
CA ARG A 161 -11.99 -13.17 -12.90
C ARG A 161 -12.27 -13.51 -14.35
N THR A 162 -11.54 -14.49 -14.88
CA THR A 162 -11.75 -15.00 -16.24
C THR A 162 -11.79 -16.52 -16.26
N ARG A 163 -12.44 -17.06 -17.29
CA ARG A 163 -12.45 -18.49 -17.58
C ARG A 163 -12.10 -18.67 -19.05
N GLY A 164 -11.12 -19.52 -19.32
CA GLY A 164 -10.75 -19.88 -20.68
C GLY A 164 -11.73 -20.88 -21.28
N ALA A 165 -11.72 -20.98 -22.61
CA ALA A 165 -12.52 -21.96 -23.34
C ALA A 165 -12.19 -23.41 -22.95
N ALA A 166 -10.95 -23.68 -22.51
CA ALA A 166 -10.55 -24.98 -22.00
C ALA A 166 -11.03 -25.28 -20.56
N GLY A 167 -11.74 -24.35 -19.91
CA GLY A 167 -12.31 -24.53 -18.57
C GLY A 167 -11.44 -24.06 -17.41
N GLY A 168 -10.17 -23.72 -17.65
CA GLY A 168 -9.30 -23.13 -16.64
C GLY A 168 -9.80 -21.75 -16.20
N THR A 169 -9.60 -21.42 -14.92
CA THR A 169 -10.00 -20.15 -14.30
C THR A 169 -8.77 -19.36 -13.90
N ARG A 170 -8.82 -18.04 -14.11
CA ARG A 170 -7.87 -17.09 -13.57
C ARG A 170 -8.58 -16.13 -12.63
N THR A 171 -8.00 -15.91 -11.47
CA THR A 171 -8.40 -14.86 -10.53
C THR A 171 -7.22 -13.95 -10.27
N VAL A 172 -7.51 -12.66 -10.15
CA VAL A 172 -6.52 -11.65 -9.80
C VAL A 172 -6.98 -10.91 -8.57
N TRP A 173 -6.08 -10.80 -7.60
CA TRP A 173 -6.32 -10.23 -6.31
C TRP A 173 -5.36 -9.09 -6.06
N GLU A 174 -5.83 -8.03 -5.46
CA GLU A 174 -5.02 -6.87 -5.11
C GLU A 174 -5.29 -6.44 -3.68
N ASP A 175 -4.24 -6.07 -2.98
CA ASP A 175 -4.40 -5.42 -1.68
C ASP A 175 -4.89 -3.97 -1.85
N PRO A 176 -5.51 -3.37 -0.81
CA PRO A 176 -5.98 -1.98 -0.87
C PRO A 176 -4.90 -0.97 -1.24
N SER A 177 -3.63 -1.32 -1.02
CA SER A 177 -2.50 -0.46 -1.35
C SER A 177 -1.95 -0.69 -2.77
N GLU A 178 -2.43 -1.66 -3.55
CA GLU A 178 -1.90 -1.99 -4.88
C GLU A 178 -0.39 -2.34 -4.88
N SER A 179 0.17 -2.66 -3.70
CA SER A 179 1.58 -3.04 -3.53
C SER A 179 1.79 -4.53 -3.78
N VAL A 180 0.75 -5.34 -3.63
CA VAL A 180 0.75 -6.79 -3.82
C VAL A 180 -0.40 -7.16 -4.73
N ARG A 181 -0.05 -7.73 -5.89
CA ARG A 181 -1.01 -8.28 -6.85
C ARG A 181 -0.74 -9.77 -7.03
N LEU A 182 -1.77 -10.59 -6.79
CA LEU A 182 -1.73 -12.04 -6.88
C LEU A 182 -2.53 -12.51 -8.08
N GLU A 183 -1.93 -13.28 -8.99
CA GLU A 183 -2.62 -13.99 -10.05
C GLU A 183 -2.64 -15.48 -9.71
N ILE A 184 -3.83 -16.07 -9.62
CA ILE A 184 -4.01 -17.49 -9.39
C ILE A 184 -4.62 -18.12 -10.65
N LEU A 185 -3.95 -19.14 -11.19
CA LEU A 185 -4.42 -19.94 -12.31
C LEU A 185 -4.80 -21.33 -11.80
N ALA A 186 -6.03 -21.75 -12.09
CA ALA A 186 -6.60 -23.02 -11.66
C ALA A 186 -7.18 -23.77 -12.87
N LYS A 187 -6.65 -24.95 -13.19
CA LYS A 187 -7.16 -25.81 -14.27
C LYS A 187 -7.56 -27.18 -13.74
N ASP A 188 -6.62 -27.86 -13.08
CA ASP A 188 -6.79 -29.20 -12.55
C ASP A 188 -6.52 -29.17 -11.04
N HIS A 189 -7.55 -29.24 -10.20
CA HIS A 189 -7.37 -29.28 -8.75
C HIS A 189 -6.61 -30.57 -8.37
N PRO A 190 -5.59 -30.52 -7.49
CA PRO A 190 -5.20 -29.41 -6.61
C PRO A 190 -4.10 -28.48 -7.19
N ASP A 191 -3.70 -28.65 -8.44
CA ASP A 191 -2.58 -27.92 -9.03
C ASP A 191 -2.98 -26.48 -9.37
N LEU A 192 -2.52 -25.56 -8.52
CA LEU A 192 -2.71 -24.12 -8.65
C LEU A 192 -1.37 -23.47 -8.99
N THR A 193 -1.35 -22.61 -10.01
CA THR A 193 -0.20 -21.73 -10.25
C THR A 193 -0.49 -20.38 -9.63
N VAL A 194 0.40 -19.90 -8.77
CA VAL A 194 0.30 -18.60 -8.12
C VAL A 194 1.46 -17.74 -8.59
N ASN A 195 1.15 -16.59 -9.19
CA ASN A 195 2.12 -15.57 -9.58
C ASN A 195 1.90 -14.34 -8.72
N MET A 196 2.95 -13.81 -8.10
CA MET A 196 2.87 -12.61 -7.28
C MET A 196 3.70 -11.49 -7.90
N ARG A 197 3.09 -10.32 -8.06
CA ARG A 197 3.75 -9.08 -8.44
C ARG A 197 3.76 -8.14 -7.24
N ILE A 198 4.94 -7.58 -6.96
CA ILE A 198 5.14 -6.65 -5.85
C ILE A 198 5.59 -5.30 -6.39
N SER A 199 4.95 -4.24 -5.90
CA SER A 199 5.35 -2.84 -6.05
C SER A 199 5.60 -2.26 -4.67
N SER A 200 6.72 -1.56 -4.48
CA SER A 200 7.17 -1.12 -3.15
C SER A 200 7.57 0.34 -3.11
N ASP A 201 6.95 1.20 -3.93
CA ASP A 201 7.16 2.65 -3.82
C ASP A 201 6.15 3.26 -2.82
N PRO A 202 6.61 3.63 -1.61
CA PRO A 202 5.74 4.25 -0.62
C PRO A 202 5.58 5.76 -0.81
N ALA A 203 6.38 6.40 -1.68
CA ALA A 203 6.49 7.85 -1.73
C ALA A 203 5.14 8.55 -1.93
N GLY A 204 4.87 9.57 -1.11
CA GLY A 204 3.63 10.36 -1.18
C GLY A 204 2.38 9.64 -0.66
N ARG A 205 2.48 8.38 -0.25
CA ARG A 205 1.36 7.60 0.29
C ARG A 205 1.20 7.83 1.79
N ARG A 206 -0.01 7.62 2.33
CA ARG A 206 -0.19 7.70 3.79
C ARG A 206 0.39 6.43 4.42
N PRO A 207 1.19 6.54 5.51
CA PRO A 207 1.80 5.37 6.13
C PRO A 207 0.81 4.28 6.56
N ALA A 208 -0.37 4.67 7.07
CA ALA A 208 -1.43 3.75 7.47
C ALA A 208 -2.02 2.95 6.30
N ASP A 209 -1.96 3.46 5.06
CA ASP A 209 -2.51 2.75 3.89
C ASP A 209 -1.54 1.69 3.33
N ILE A 210 -0.28 1.67 3.77
CA ILE A 210 0.79 0.87 3.16
C ILE A 210 1.58 0.03 4.15
N VAL A 211 1.44 0.27 5.46
CA VAL A 211 2.26 -0.37 6.49
C VAL A 211 2.13 -1.89 6.47
N ASP A 212 0.90 -2.41 6.35
CA ASP A 212 0.62 -3.85 6.35
C ASP A 212 1.23 -4.52 5.11
N SER A 213 1.10 -3.89 3.94
CA SER A 213 1.68 -4.40 2.69
C SER A 213 3.21 -4.38 2.73
N LEU A 214 3.82 -3.32 3.28
CA LEU A 214 5.27 -3.26 3.45
C LEU A 214 5.78 -4.33 4.43
N GLU A 215 5.05 -4.61 5.50
CA GLU A 215 5.40 -5.66 6.45
C GLU A 215 5.23 -7.06 5.89
N PHE A 216 4.16 -7.28 5.13
CA PHE A 216 3.97 -8.49 4.37
C PHE A 216 5.17 -8.74 3.44
N ILE A 217 5.53 -7.74 2.62
CA ILE A 217 6.69 -7.82 1.70
C ILE A 217 8.00 -8.02 2.47
N ALA A 218 8.18 -7.36 3.62
CA ALA A 218 9.38 -7.47 4.44
C ALA A 218 9.59 -8.87 5.04
N ASN A 219 8.51 -9.63 5.24
CA ASN A 219 8.56 -11.00 5.75
C ASN A 219 8.53 -12.05 4.64
N LEU A 220 8.11 -11.70 3.42
CA LEU A 220 8.01 -12.61 2.27
C LEU A 220 9.39 -12.97 1.71
N HIS A 221 10.07 -13.91 2.37
CA HIS A 221 11.37 -14.44 1.98
C HIS A 221 11.58 -15.84 2.57
N ASP A 222 12.51 -16.61 2.01
CA ASP A 222 12.86 -17.92 2.59
C ASP A 222 13.43 -17.74 4.02
N PRO A 223 13.10 -18.61 4.99
CA PRO A 223 12.30 -19.85 4.88
C PRO A 223 10.80 -19.69 5.18
N ASN A 224 10.25 -18.47 5.18
CA ASN A 224 8.83 -18.22 5.50
C ASN A 224 7.94 -18.55 4.30
N THR A 225 6.78 -19.17 4.49
CA THR A 225 5.83 -19.60 3.44
C THR A 225 4.65 -18.64 3.24
N LEU A 226 3.95 -18.75 2.11
CA LEU A 226 2.77 -17.94 1.79
C LEU A 226 1.53 -18.76 2.14
N GLY A 227 0.74 -18.32 3.11
CA GLY A 227 -0.56 -18.88 3.39
C GLY A 227 -1.66 -18.17 2.59
N VAL A 228 -2.65 -18.92 2.13
CA VAL A 228 -3.91 -18.36 1.61
C VAL A 228 -5.06 -18.91 2.45
N SER A 229 -6.00 -18.03 2.83
CA SER A 229 -7.19 -18.36 3.61
C SER A 229 -8.39 -17.55 3.14
N THR A 230 -9.59 -18.01 3.53
CA THR A 230 -10.83 -17.26 3.31
C THR A 230 -10.83 -15.98 4.13
N ALA A 231 -11.54 -14.95 3.66
CA ALA A 231 -11.62 -13.69 4.39
C ALA A 231 -12.41 -13.80 5.70
N TYR A 232 -13.41 -14.68 5.73
CA TYR A 232 -14.35 -14.84 6.85
C TYR A 232 -14.22 -16.21 7.51
N GLY A 233 -14.47 -16.25 8.83
CA GLY A 233 -14.42 -17.47 9.64
C GLY A 233 -13.07 -17.71 10.33
N PRO A 234 -12.86 -18.92 10.90
CA PRO A 234 -11.56 -19.29 11.48
C PRO A 234 -10.45 -19.21 10.44
N ARG A 235 -9.33 -18.57 10.79
CA ARG A 235 -8.15 -18.48 9.93
C ARG A 235 -7.47 -19.85 9.83
N GLU A 236 -7.69 -20.52 8.71
CA GLU A 236 -6.98 -21.74 8.33
C GLU A 236 -6.22 -21.49 7.04
N PHE A 237 -4.89 -21.45 7.13
CA PHE A 237 -4.04 -21.16 5.98
C PHE A 237 -3.63 -22.44 5.27
N SER A 238 -3.91 -22.49 3.96
CA SER A 238 -3.26 -23.46 3.07
C SER A 238 -1.88 -22.92 2.69
N ALA A 239 -0.82 -23.54 3.20
CA ALA A 239 0.54 -23.12 2.93
C ALA A 239 0.93 -23.43 1.47
N VAL A 240 1.20 -22.38 0.72
CA VAL A 240 1.86 -22.40 -0.59
C VAL A 240 3.35 -22.15 -0.34
N SER A 241 4.19 -23.06 -0.79
CA SER A 241 5.64 -22.92 -0.60
C SER A 241 6.15 -21.66 -1.29
N THR A 242 6.82 -20.80 -0.54
CA THR A 242 7.52 -19.61 -1.06
C THR A 242 8.85 -19.92 -1.70
N SER A 243 9.40 -21.11 -1.50
CA SER A 243 10.63 -21.55 -2.18
C SER A 243 10.47 -21.51 -3.70
N ALA A 244 9.23 -21.56 -4.21
CA ALA A 244 8.92 -21.31 -5.61
C ALA A 244 9.31 -19.89 -6.08
N TYR A 245 9.42 -18.93 -5.15
CA TYR A 245 9.84 -17.54 -5.39
C TYR A 245 11.30 -17.26 -5.06
N GLY A 246 12.02 -18.18 -4.37
CA GLY A 246 13.46 -18.11 -4.12
C GLY A 246 13.97 -16.77 -3.59
N ARG A 247 13.16 -16.09 -2.76
CA ARG A 247 13.37 -14.68 -2.42
C ARG A 247 14.25 -14.55 -1.19
N GLU A 248 15.39 -13.88 -1.36
CA GLU A 248 16.21 -13.45 -0.23
C GLU A 248 15.53 -12.31 0.54
N ARG A 249 15.88 -12.20 1.82
CA ARG A 249 15.35 -11.14 2.68
C ARG A 249 15.76 -9.76 2.19
N ASP A 250 14.80 -8.95 1.79
CA ASP A 250 15.03 -7.58 1.35
C ASP A 250 15.11 -6.61 2.54
N ILE A 251 16.35 -6.20 2.87
CA ILE A 251 16.63 -5.26 3.95
C ILE A 251 16.00 -3.88 3.69
N ASN A 252 15.81 -3.48 2.42
CA ASN A 252 15.14 -2.24 2.10
C ASN A 252 13.66 -2.31 2.49
N SER A 253 12.95 -3.38 2.10
CA SER A 253 11.55 -3.60 2.50
C SER A 253 11.37 -3.62 4.02
N VAL A 254 12.27 -4.28 4.76
CA VAL A 254 12.28 -4.25 6.24
C VAL A 254 12.41 -2.83 6.79
N ARG A 255 13.26 -2.01 6.17
CA ARG A 255 13.45 -0.61 6.60
C ARG A 255 12.22 0.23 6.29
N LEU A 256 11.65 0.09 5.10
CA LEU A 256 10.45 0.82 4.68
C LEU A 256 9.27 0.50 5.61
N ALA A 257 9.04 -0.77 5.92
CA ALA A 257 8.02 -1.22 6.87
C ALA A 257 8.18 -0.56 8.25
N ARG A 258 9.40 -0.55 8.80
CA ARG A 258 9.69 0.08 10.10
C ARG A 258 9.45 1.59 10.09
N ILE A 259 9.80 2.27 9.01
CA ILE A 259 9.57 3.71 8.86
C ILE A 259 8.08 4.00 8.69
N ALA A 260 7.35 3.20 7.90
CA ALA A 260 5.91 3.34 7.74
C ALA A 260 5.20 3.21 9.08
N ARG A 261 5.54 2.18 9.88
CA ARG A 261 5.00 2.01 11.23
C ARG A 261 5.33 3.19 12.15
N ALA A 262 6.57 3.66 12.12
CA ALA A 262 6.97 4.83 12.92
C ALA A 262 6.20 6.10 12.53
N LEU A 263 6.07 6.39 11.23
CA LEU A 263 5.31 7.54 10.74
C LEU A 263 3.81 7.41 11.04
N MET A 264 3.26 6.20 11.01
CA MET A 264 1.88 5.92 11.43
C MET A 264 1.70 6.25 12.92
N THR A 265 2.60 5.78 13.80
CA THR A 265 2.59 6.15 15.22
C THR A 265 2.68 7.66 15.42
N ILE A 266 3.56 8.35 14.68
CA ILE A 266 3.69 9.81 14.79
C ILE A 266 2.41 10.53 14.36
N GLN A 267 1.72 10.04 13.31
CA GLN A 267 0.48 10.62 12.81
C GLN A 267 -0.63 10.67 13.87
N GLU A 268 -0.65 9.74 14.82
CA GLU A 268 -1.63 9.73 15.94
C GLU A 268 -1.45 10.91 16.90
N HIS A 269 -0.28 11.56 16.90
CA HIS A 269 0.06 12.66 17.80
C HIS A 269 0.10 14.03 17.12
N THR A 270 -0.27 14.12 15.84
CA THR A 270 -0.28 15.39 15.12
C THR A 270 -1.50 15.51 14.21
N LYS A 271 -1.97 16.75 14.02
CA LYS A 271 -3.04 17.08 13.06
C LYS A 271 -2.50 17.29 11.65
N ALA A 272 -1.18 17.49 11.50
CA ALA A 272 -0.57 17.62 10.21
C ALA A 272 -0.61 16.25 9.50
N ARG A 273 -1.03 16.25 8.23
CA ARG A 273 -1.02 15.03 7.42
C ARG A 273 0.43 14.66 7.11
N ILE A 274 0.84 13.49 7.54
CA ILE A 274 2.12 12.88 7.24
C ILE A 274 1.95 11.99 6.01
N LEU A 275 2.81 12.21 5.03
CA LEU A 275 2.98 11.32 3.89
C LEU A 275 4.36 10.66 4.02
N PHE A 276 4.48 9.46 3.47
CA PHE A 276 5.77 8.81 3.39
C PHE A 276 6.69 9.64 2.46
N PRO A 277 7.91 9.98 2.90
CA PRO A 277 8.79 10.87 2.16
C PRO A 277 9.32 10.20 0.88
N SER A 278 9.48 11.00 -0.17
CA SER A 278 10.07 10.56 -1.45
C SER A 278 11.56 10.19 -1.32
N SER A 279 12.25 10.80 -0.36
CA SER A 279 13.63 10.47 -0.03
C SER A 279 13.92 10.85 1.42
N TYR A 280 14.89 10.18 2.04
CA TYR A 280 15.35 10.52 3.39
C TYR A 280 16.79 10.06 3.60
N THR A 281 17.53 10.77 4.44
CA THR A 281 18.84 10.34 4.91
C THR A 281 18.71 9.32 6.03
N TRP A 282 19.81 8.64 6.34
CA TRP A 282 19.86 7.72 7.49
C TRP A 282 19.53 8.43 8.81
N ASP A 283 20.00 9.67 8.99
CA ASP A 283 19.72 10.45 10.20
C ASP A 283 18.24 10.79 10.32
N GLN A 284 17.58 11.13 9.21
CA GLN A 284 16.13 11.38 9.19
C GLN A 284 15.34 10.10 9.50
N ALA A 285 15.73 8.95 8.94
CA ALA A 285 15.10 7.68 9.29
C ALA A 285 15.25 7.35 10.78
N ARG A 286 16.45 7.57 11.35
CA ARG A 286 16.69 7.37 12.78
C ARG A 286 15.85 8.31 13.63
N GLU A 287 15.76 9.59 13.25
CA GLU A 287 14.91 10.58 13.90
C GLU A 287 13.45 10.12 13.93
N MET A 288 12.88 9.67 12.80
CA MET A 288 11.51 9.14 12.74
C MET A 288 11.30 7.95 13.70
N LEU A 289 12.23 6.99 13.71
CA LEU A 289 12.15 5.81 14.58
C LEU A 289 12.25 6.18 16.07
N GLU A 290 13.16 7.09 16.44
CA GLU A 290 13.32 7.53 17.82
C GLU A 290 12.14 8.37 18.31
N VAL A 291 11.62 9.25 17.46
CA VAL A 291 10.44 10.06 17.78
C VAL A 291 9.22 9.16 17.99
N ALA A 292 9.00 8.16 17.12
CA ALA A 292 7.91 7.21 17.30
C ALA A 292 8.00 6.46 18.63
N LYS A 293 9.20 5.99 19.00
CA LYS A 293 9.43 5.34 20.31
C LYS A 293 9.06 6.24 21.48
N LEU A 294 9.53 7.50 21.46
CA LEU A 294 9.21 8.46 22.52
C LEU A 294 7.69 8.69 22.60
N LEU A 295 7.03 8.86 21.46
CA LEU A 295 5.58 9.08 21.40
C LEU A 295 4.76 7.89 21.93
N SER A 296 5.24 6.67 21.70
CA SER A 296 4.72 5.42 22.28
C SER A 296 5.00 5.24 23.78
N GLY A 297 5.73 6.18 24.40
CA GLY A 297 6.06 6.15 25.83
C GLY A 297 7.33 5.38 26.18
N GLU A 298 8.12 4.94 25.20
CA GLU A 298 9.41 4.28 25.46
C GLU A 298 10.47 5.30 25.88
N ALA A 299 11.24 4.97 26.93
CA ALA A 299 12.39 5.75 27.35
C ALA A 299 13.62 5.41 26.51
N ILE A 300 14.32 6.44 26.02
CA ILE A 300 15.56 6.26 25.23
C ILE A 300 16.76 6.62 26.10
N PRO A 301 17.63 5.66 26.47
CA PRO A 301 18.89 5.96 27.14
C PRO A 301 19.86 6.63 26.16
N PHE A 302 20.63 7.61 26.62
CA PHE A 302 21.65 8.27 25.81
C PHE A 302 22.84 8.71 26.65
N THR A 303 23.95 9.05 25.99
CA THR A 303 25.10 9.71 26.62
C THR A 303 25.03 11.19 26.32
N TRP A 304 25.46 12.02 27.28
CA TRP A 304 25.34 13.47 27.18
C TRP A 304 26.69 14.13 27.48
N PRO A 305 27.06 15.21 26.75
CA PRO A 305 28.29 15.95 27.00
C PRO A 305 28.10 16.97 28.14
N GLU A 306 29.11 17.78 28.42
CA GLU A 306 28.94 18.97 29.25
C GLU A 306 27.74 19.82 28.78
N ILE A 307 26.87 20.21 29.72
CA ILE A 307 25.80 21.19 29.43
C ILE A 307 26.09 22.49 30.16
N ARG A 308 25.71 23.59 29.51
CA ARG A 308 25.72 24.93 30.08
C ARG A 308 24.30 25.45 30.09
N VAL A 309 23.89 25.93 31.26
CA VAL A 309 22.53 26.39 31.53
C VAL A 309 22.63 27.82 32.01
N ASP A 310 22.01 28.74 31.28
CA ASP A 310 21.89 30.12 31.73
C ASP A 310 20.80 30.17 32.82
N LEU A 311 21.17 30.75 33.96
CA LEU A 311 20.27 30.93 35.11
C LEU A 311 19.59 32.30 35.01
N GLU A 312 18.32 32.38 35.41
CA GLU A 312 17.64 33.67 35.49
C GLU A 312 18.28 34.51 36.62
N PRO A 313 18.45 35.83 36.43
CA PRO A 313 18.91 36.72 37.51
C PRO A 313 17.97 36.56 38.72
N ASP A 314 18.54 36.42 39.91
CA ASP A 314 17.83 36.25 41.19
C ASP A 314 17.19 34.86 41.43
N GLN A 315 17.48 33.86 40.59
CA GLN A 315 17.07 32.48 40.87
C GLN A 315 17.95 31.87 41.98
N GLU A 316 17.38 31.64 43.17
CA GLU A 316 18.07 30.87 44.22
C GLU A 316 18.27 29.42 43.78
N PHE A 317 19.54 28.99 43.73
CA PHE A 317 19.94 27.65 43.34
C PHE A 317 20.47 26.91 44.58
N PRO A 318 19.77 25.88 45.10
CA PRO A 318 20.12 25.25 46.38
C PRO A 318 21.31 24.28 46.30
N PHE A 319 22.15 24.39 45.27
CA PHE A 319 23.25 23.49 44.99
C PHE A 319 24.60 24.21 45.07
N GLN A 320 25.67 23.45 45.27
CA GLN A 320 27.05 23.91 45.27
C GLN A 320 27.85 23.21 44.17
N VAL A 321 29.00 23.80 43.81
CA VAL A 321 29.97 23.12 42.94
C VAL A 321 30.41 21.82 43.61
N GLY A 322 30.32 20.71 42.86
CA GLY A 322 30.61 19.36 43.34
C GLY A 322 29.36 18.52 43.66
N ASP A 323 28.20 19.14 43.82
CA ASP A 323 26.94 18.42 44.11
C ASP A 323 26.48 17.60 42.90
N GLU A 324 25.87 16.45 43.18
CA GLU A 324 25.15 15.67 42.17
C GLU A 324 23.69 16.13 42.12
N ALA A 325 23.23 16.45 40.92
CA ALA A 325 21.88 16.95 40.67
C ALA A 325 21.24 16.23 39.47
N MET A 326 19.92 16.25 39.44
CA MET A 326 19.15 15.78 38.30
C MET A 326 18.66 16.98 37.49
N PHE A 327 19.07 17.08 36.24
CA PHE A 327 18.67 18.13 35.32
C PHE A 327 17.55 17.62 34.43
N ARG A 328 16.51 18.44 34.31
CA ARG A 328 15.38 18.20 33.43
C ARG A 328 15.40 19.25 32.32
N VAL A 329 15.55 18.81 31.08
CA VAL A 329 15.58 19.68 29.89
C VAL A 329 14.39 19.34 29.02
N VAL A 330 13.48 20.31 28.82
CA VAL A 330 12.33 20.13 27.93
C VAL A 330 12.64 20.74 26.56
N ASN A 331 12.41 20.01 25.48
CA ASN A 331 12.60 20.45 24.11
C ASN A 331 11.39 20.08 23.24
N ALA A 332 11.19 20.80 22.15
CA ALA A 332 10.25 20.38 21.12
C ALA A 332 10.71 19.04 20.51
N LEU A 333 9.76 18.18 20.18
CA LEU A 333 9.97 16.93 19.47
C LEU A 333 9.58 17.17 18.01
N GLU A 334 10.57 17.17 17.13
CA GLU A 334 10.41 17.47 15.72
C GLU A 334 10.84 16.27 14.86
N ILE A 335 10.27 16.15 13.67
CA ILE A 335 10.75 15.28 12.60
C ILE A 335 11.01 16.09 11.34
N SER A 336 11.98 15.63 10.54
CA SER A 336 12.28 16.19 9.23
C SER A 336 11.62 15.37 8.12
N LEU A 337 10.77 16.01 7.31
CA LEU A 337 10.09 15.44 6.15
C LEU A 337 10.35 16.29 4.89
N ASP A 338 9.88 15.83 3.72
CA ASP A 338 9.94 16.58 2.47
C ASP A 338 9.29 17.98 2.58
N SER A 339 8.24 18.09 3.41
CA SER A 339 7.52 19.34 3.70
C SER A 339 8.24 20.27 4.68
N GLY A 340 9.40 19.86 5.20
CA GLY A 340 10.17 20.60 6.20
C GLY A 340 10.13 19.95 7.59
N ARG A 341 10.36 20.76 8.62
CA ARG A 341 10.29 20.29 10.01
C ARG A 341 8.87 20.34 10.54
N LEU A 342 8.45 19.26 11.16
CA LEU A 342 7.14 19.13 11.80
C LEU A 342 7.32 18.90 13.29
N GLU A 343 6.78 19.79 14.11
CA GLU A 343 6.65 19.59 15.55
C GLU A 343 5.51 18.61 15.83
N VAL A 344 5.81 17.55 16.58
CA VAL A 344 4.89 16.43 16.87
C VAL A 344 4.69 16.20 18.37
N GLY A 345 5.23 17.08 19.20
CA GLY A 345 5.08 17.06 20.64
C GLY A 345 6.26 17.67 21.37
N GLN A 346 6.44 17.28 22.62
CA GLN A 346 7.58 17.67 23.43
C GLN A 346 8.28 16.44 24.00
N ARG A 347 9.58 16.58 24.24
CA ARG A 347 10.42 15.59 24.89
C ARG A 347 11.12 16.21 26.08
N MET A 348 11.35 15.38 27.08
CA MET A 348 12.10 15.72 28.27
C MET A 348 13.33 14.82 28.36
N ALA A 349 14.51 15.42 28.48
CA ALA A 349 15.70 14.73 28.91
C ALA A 349 15.84 14.87 30.43
N ILE A 350 15.99 13.74 31.11
CA ILE A 350 16.40 13.67 32.51
C ILE A 350 17.86 13.25 32.51
N LEU A 351 18.72 14.08 33.10
CA LEU A 351 20.16 13.92 33.16
C LEU A 351 20.56 13.87 34.63
N GLN A 352 21.32 12.87 35.06
CA GLN A 352 22.02 12.91 36.32
C GLN A 352 23.46 13.31 36.06
N GLY A 353 23.99 14.27 36.82
CA GLY A 353 25.36 14.76 36.64
C GLY A 353 25.89 15.52 37.84
N ARG A 354 27.16 15.91 37.78
CA ARG A 354 27.81 16.74 38.81
C ARG A 354 27.92 18.19 38.34
N ILE A 355 27.66 19.13 39.23
CA ILE A 355 27.86 20.55 38.98
C ILE A 355 29.36 20.86 39.01
N ALA A 356 29.91 21.29 37.88
CA ALA A 356 31.32 21.64 37.73
C ALA A 356 31.56 23.14 37.94
N GLU A 357 30.60 23.98 37.55
CA GLU A 357 30.66 25.42 37.73
C GLU A 357 29.26 25.96 38.07
N LEU A 358 29.20 26.90 39.00
CA LEU A 358 27.99 27.61 39.38
C LEU A 358 28.31 29.08 39.63
N THR A 359 27.72 29.95 38.84
CA THR A 359 27.80 31.41 38.96
C THR A 359 26.40 31.99 39.13
N ALA A 360 26.30 33.31 39.32
CA ALA A 360 25.01 34.00 39.43
C ALA A 360 24.14 33.89 38.16
N THR A 361 24.73 33.56 37.01
CA THR A 361 24.02 33.55 35.71
C THR A 361 24.22 32.27 34.92
N GLN A 362 25.02 31.33 35.40
CA GLN A 362 25.38 30.16 34.62
C GLN A 362 25.69 28.95 35.52
N LEU A 363 25.17 27.79 35.12
CA LEU A 363 25.51 26.48 35.66
C LEU A 363 26.14 25.62 34.57
N VAL A 364 27.23 24.93 34.91
CA VAL A 364 27.86 23.91 34.06
C VAL A 364 27.79 22.57 34.76
N ALA A 365 27.24 21.56 34.09
CA ALA A 365 27.14 20.20 34.61
C ALA A 365 27.86 19.21 33.70
N LEU A 366 28.53 18.24 34.33
CA LEU A 366 29.29 17.19 33.69
C LEU A 366 28.69 15.81 33.97
N PRO A 367 28.80 14.89 33.00
CA PRO A 367 28.49 13.49 33.24
C PRO A 367 29.43 12.84 34.28
N THR A 368 28.90 11.89 35.05
CA THR A 368 29.57 11.05 36.06
C THR A 368 29.62 9.57 35.65
N ASP A 369 30.44 8.78 36.34
CA ASP A 369 30.56 7.33 36.10
C ASP A 369 29.28 6.53 36.41
N LYS A 370 28.31 7.14 37.11
CA LYS A 370 27.01 6.54 37.48
C LYS A 370 25.84 7.11 36.68
N ASP A 371 26.13 7.80 35.59
CA ASP A 371 25.13 8.57 34.87
C ASP A 371 23.94 7.77 34.40
N ARG A 372 22.79 8.40 34.58
CA ARG A 372 21.53 8.01 33.97
C ARG A 372 21.03 9.21 33.20
N ALA A 373 21.11 9.09 31.88
CA ALA A 373 20.46 10.02 30.98
C ALA A 373 19.39 9.27 30.19
N GLN A 374 18.16 9.75 30.30
CA GLN A 374 17.00 9.18 29.63
C GLN A 374 16.19 10.28 28.98
N MET A 375 15.74 10.02 27.76
CA MET A 375 14.80 10.86 27.05
C MET A 375 13.42 10.21 27.07
N LEU A 376 12.41 11.02 27.36
CA LEU A 376 11.02 10.62 27.53
C LEU A 376 10.12 11.60 26.79
N ARG A 377 8.91 11.18 26.44
CA ARG A 377 7.85 12.11 26.06
C ARG A 377 7.46 12.99 27.25
N PHE A 378 7.10 14.24 26.95
CA PHE A 378 6.66 15.20 27.95
C PHE A 378 5.31 15.81 27.53
N ASP A 379 4.32 15.71 28.40
CA ASP A 379 2.95 16.21 28.17
C ASP A 379 2.61 17.44 29.05
N GLY A 380 3.61 18.05 29.71
CA GLY A 380 3.39 19.20 30.59
C GLY A 380 3.35 20.55 29.85
N ASP A 381 2.88 21.59 30.54
CA ASP A 381 2.70 22.94 29.95
C ASP A 381 3.99 23.79 29.91
N GLU A 382 5.15 23.17 30.14
CA GLU A 382 6.42 23.91 30.18
C GLU A 382 6.86 24.32 28.78
N LYS A 383 7.28 25.58 28.65
CA LYS A 383 7.84 26.07 27.38
C LYS A 383 9.16 25.34 27.07
N PRO A 384 9.38 24.89 25.81
CA PRO A 384 10.65 24.30 25.38
C PRO A 384 11.85 25.19 25.72
N ARG A 385 13.02 24.57 25.91
CA ARG A 385 14.31 25.17 26.31
C ARG A 385 14.39 25.69 27.74
N ARG A 386 13.56 25.17 28.65
CA ARG A 386 13.73 25.41 30.10
C ARG A 386 14.45 24.23 30.73
N VAL A 387 15.50 24.53 31.50
CA VAL A 387 16.21 23.56 32.34
C VAL A 387 15.79 23.76 33.78
N ARG A 388 15.41 22.68 34.47
CA ARG A 388 15.23 22.68 35.93
C ARG A 388 16.19 21.70 36.56
N ALA A 389 16.86 22.09 37.63
CA ALA A 389 17.58 21.17 38.49
C ALA A 389 16.68 20.71 39.64
N LEU A 390 16.75 19.44 39.96
CA LEU A 390 16.08 18.78 41.07
C LEU A 390 17.15 18.04 41.89
N GLU A 391 16.98 18.00 43.21
CA GLU A 391 17.83 17.18 44.08
C GLU A 391 17.69 15.70 43.68
N VAL A 392 18.81 14.98 43.70
CA VAL A 392 18.77 13.52 43.54
C VAL A 392 18.13 12.94 44.81
N PRO A 393 17.08 12.10 44.71
CA PRO A 393 16.51 11.47 45.89
C PRO A 393 17.57 10.58 46.57
N GLY A 394 18.09 11.02 47.71
CA GLY A 394 18.99 10.23 48.54
C GLY A 394 18.25 9.03 49.16
N PRO A 395 18.95 7.94 49.52
CA PRO A 395 18.36 6.91 50.37
C PRO A 395 17.89 7.58 51.67
N ARG A 396 16.62 7.36 52.04
CA ARG A 396 16.08 7.83 53.33
C ARG A 396 17.05 7.42 54.43
N PRO A 397 17.51 8.33 55.30
CA PRO A 397 18.22 7.91 56.50
C PRO A 397 17.26 7.00 57.29
N ASP A 398 17.73 5.80 57.62
CA ASP A 398 17.06 4.93 58.58
C ASP A 398 16.76 5.75 59.82
N VAL A 399 15.48 6.00 60.06
CA VAL A 399 15.01 6.55 61.32
C VAL A 399 15.32 5.48 62.35
N GLY A 400 16.37 5.75 63.13
CA GLY A 400 16.86 4.86 64.18
C GLY A 400 15.71 4.34 65.02
N THR A 401 15.65 3.02 65.12
CA THR A 401 14.92 2.30 66.16
C THR A 401 15.25 2.92 67.51
N VAL A 402 14.26 3.56 68.12
CA VAL A 402 14.28 3.95 69.52
C VAL A 402 14.19 2.67 70.34
N ASP A 403 15.27 2.34 71.04
CA ASP A 403 15.27 1.32 72.09
C ASP A 403 14.33 1.76 73.23
N PRO A 404 13.46 0.86 73.75
CA PRO A 404 12.73 1.13 74.97
C PRO A 404 13.62 0.77 76.18
N LEU A 405 13.78 1.70 77.11
CA LEU A 405 14.25 1.46 78.47
C LEU A 405 13.23 2.06 79.45
N PRO A 406 13.10 1.54 80.68
CA PRO A 406 13.17 0.16 81.15
C PRO A 406 11.79 -0.41 81.56
#